data_AF-A0A8H3FVE8-F1
#
_entry.id   AF-A0A8H3FVE8-F1
#
_cell.length_a   1.000
_cell.length_b   1.000
_cell.length_c   1.000
_cell.angle_alpha   90.00
_cell.angle_beta   90.00
_cell.angle_gamma   90.00
#
_symmetry.space_group_name_H-M   'P 1'
#
loop_
_entity.id
_entity.type
_entity.pdbx_description
1 polymer ?
#
loop_
_entity_poly.entity_id
_entity_poly.type
_entity_poly.pdbx_seq_one_letter_code
_entity_poly.pdbx_strand_id
1 'polypeptide(L)'
;MALCTHRSEGFGPVSHRYGHILTSCFLDVILVPLCTWLYLLATIVCFALHRYSRANRTRKSLERQDGDNYKAFADVNIATRPSLWRPWKNGGKTYIASLILYYLLIIAQFLMCILEIVRLSLASLGIGLLPFTFVALVVAGFLRTTSGLRGKVMIWRWLNLGLWICLAATNSVKIAQEVKEGIDSRKGSKYPVVDELTDVSVMVGVYAVLAFIETALKA
;
A
#
# COMPACT_ATOMS: atom_id res chain seq x y z
N MET A 1 11.60 -5.62 24.73
CA MET A 1 11.67 -4.70 23.58
C MET A 1 11.18 -3.35 24.08
N ALA A 2 12.08 -2.38 24.26
CA ALA A 2 11.67 -1.08 24.77
C ALA A 2 11.10 -0.25 23.60
N LEU A 3 9.83 0.16 23.71
CA LEU A 3 9.25 1.12 22.79
C LEU A 3 9.88 2.49 23.08
N CYS A 4 10.67 2.99 22.13
CA CYS A 4 11.15 4.38 22.11
C CYS A 4 11.99 4.82 23.32
N THR A 5 12.88 3.96 23.81
CA THR A 5 13.93 4.38 24.76
C THR A 5 14.86 5.41 24.12
N HIS A 6 15.33 6.39 24.90
CA HIS A 6 16.28 7.43 24.50
C HIS A 6 15.80 8.51 23.50
N ARG A 7 14.51 8.58 23.14
CA ARG A 7 13.98 9.77 22.44
C ARG A 7 13.65 10.89 23.44
N SER A 8 14.10 12.11 23.15
CA SER A 8 13.91 13.29 24.01
C SER A 8 12.46 13.75 24.19
N GLU A 9 11.54 13.15 23.45
CA GLU A 9 10.15 13.60 23.32
C GLU A 9 9.17 12.80 24.16
N GLY A 10 9.60 11.64 24.68
CA GLY A 10 8.76 10.70 25.43
C GLY A 10 7.77 9.92 24.55
N PHE A 11 6.92 9.12 25.20
CA PHE A 11 5.80 8.41 24.56
C PHE A 11 4.51 9.22 24.77
N GLY A 12 3.96 9.80 23.71
CA GLY A 12 2.72 10.59 23.79
C GLY A 12 2.32 11.20 22.46
N PRO A 13 1.05 11.63 22.31
CA PRO A 13 0.58 12.27 21.07
C PRO A 13 1.18 13.65 20.84
N VAL A 14 1.86 14.22 21.84
CA VAL A 14 2.42 15.58 21.80
C VAL A 14 3.79 15.57 22.46
N SER A 15 4.78 16.23 21.86
CA SER A 15 6.10 16.38 22.44
C SER A 15 6.08 17.28 23.69
N HIS A 16 6.81 16.89 24.73
CA HIS A 16 6.92 17.69 25.96
C HIS A 16 7.70 19.01 25.74
N ARG A 17 8.49 19.13 24.67
CA ARG A 17 9.21 20.38 24.31
C ARG A 17 8.37 21.34 23.47
N TYR A 18 7.47 20.81 22.63
CA TYR A 18 6.63 21.60 21.74
C TYR A 18 5.21 21.03 21.73
N GLY A 19 4.30 21.67 22.49
CA GLY A 19 2.93 21.24 22.72
C GLY A 19 2.01 21.12 21.49
N HIS A 20 2.53 21.33 20.28
CA HIS A 20 1.80 21.27 19.01
C HIS A 20 2.42 20.30 17.99
N ILE A 21 3.49 19.58 18.34
CA ILE A 21 4.20 18.63 17.45
C ILE A 21 3.97 17.21 17.98
N LEU A 22 3.53 16.28 17.12
CA LEU A 22 3.40 14.88 17.55
C LEU A 22 4.78 14.28 17.74
N THR A 23 4.91 13.33 18.67
CA THR A 23 6.19 12.65 18.84
C THR A 23 6.46 11.76 17.63
N SER A 24 7.71 11.77 17.16
CA SER A 24 8.17 10.83 16.11
C SER A 24 7.86 9.36 16.47
N CYS A 25 7.91 9.01 17.76
CA CYS A 25 7.54 7.68 18.24
C CYS A 25 6.05 7.36 18.05
N PHE A 26 5.15 8.32 18.31
CA PHE A 26 3.72 8.16 18.08
C PHE A 26 3.42 7.94 16.58
N LEU A 27 4.14 8.62 15.70
CA LEU A 27 4.01 8.37 14.26
C LEU A 27 4.42 6.94 13.88
N ASP A 28 5.58 6.48 14.34
CA ASP A 28 6.15 5.17 14.02
C ASP A 28 5.34 4.00 14.64
N VAL A 29 4.64 4.24 15.75
CA VAL A 29 3.87 3.21 16.48
C VAL A 29 2.39 3.21 16.14
N ILE A 30 1.80 4.38 15.91
CA ILE A 30 0.35 4.53 15.75
C ILE A 30 0.01 4.93 14.32
N LEU A 31 0.57 6.03 13.80
CA LEU A 31 0.10 6.59 12.54
C LEU A 31 0.47 5.74 11.31
N VAL A 32 1.74 5.35 11.19
CA VAL A 32 2.22 4.53 10.06
C VAL A 32 1.58 3.13 10.05
N PRO A 33 1.50 2.41 11.20
CA PRO A 33 0.82 1.12 11.24
C PRO A 33 -0.69 1.25 10.98
N LEU A 34 -1.34 2.33 11.39
CA LEU A 34 -2.78 2.54 11.15
C LEU A 34 -3.14 2.54 9.67
N CYS A 35 -2.34 3.18 8.80
CA CYS A 35 -2.52 3.06 7.34
C CYS A 35 -2.50 1.59 6.89
N THR A 36 -1.57 0.79 7.44
CA THR A 36 -1.44 -0.63 7.11
C THR A 36 -2.62 -1.45 7.62
N TRP A 37 -3.05 -1.24 8.87
CA TRP A 37 -4.19 -1.93 9.46
C TRP A 37 -5.48 -1.65 8.69
N LEU A 38 -5.75 -0.39 8.36
CA LEU A 38 -6.91 0.00 7.56
C LEU A 38 -6.89 -0.68 6.19
N TYR A 39 -5.73 -0.70 5.53
CA TYR A 39 -5.56 -1.37 4.24
C TYR A 39 -5.81 -2.88 4.33
N LEU A 40 -5.26 -3.56 5.34
CA LEU A 40 -5.45 -5.00 5.52
C LEU A 40 -6.91 -5.34 5.84
N LEU A 41 -7.55 -4.58 6.71
CA LEU A 41 -8.97 -4.75 7.02
C LEU A 41 -9.84 -4.53 5.77
N ALA A 42 -9.60 -3.45 5.02
CA ALA A 42 -10.31 -3.19 3.78
C ALA A 42 -10.11 -4.31 2.76
N THR A 43 -8.89 -4.83 2.64
CA THR A 43 -8.55 -5.97 1.78
C THR A 43 -9.34 -7.23 2.17
N ILE A 44 -9.39 -7.57 3.46
CA ILE A 44 -10.13 -8.73 3.98
C ILE A 44 -11.63 -8.57 3.72
N VAL A 45 -12.20 -7.39 4.03
CA VAL A 45 -13.62 -7.10 3.82
C VAL A 45 -13.98 -7.19 2.33
N CYS A 46 -13.19 -6.55 1.45
CA CYS A 46 -13.40 -6.64 0.01
C CYS A 46 -13.30 -8.08 -0.50
N PHE A 47 -12.37 -8.87 0.01
CA PHE A 47 -12.24 -10.29 -0.32
C PHE A 47 -13.47 -11.10 0.11
N ALA A 48 -13.95 -10.89 1.34
CA ALA A 48 -15.13 -11.55 1.89
C ALA A 48 -16.40 -11.18 1.11
N LEU A 49 -16.61 -9.90 0.81
CA LEU A 49 -17.73 -9.42 -0.02
C LEU A 49 -17.66 -9.99 -1.44
N HIS A 50 -16.46 -10.11 -2.01
CA HIS A 50 -16.27 -10.73 -3.31
C HIS A 50 -16.64 -12.22 -3.29
N ARG A 51 -16.21 -12.98 -2.28
CA ARG A 51 -16.60 -14.38 -2.08
C ARG A 51 -18.12 -14.53 -1.89
N TYR A 52 -18.71 -13.70 -1.03
CA TYR A 52 -20.15 -13.71 -0.73
C TYR A 52 -20.99 -13.38 -1.98
N SER A 53 -20.64 -12.33 -2.70
CA SER A 53 -21.35 -11.95 -3.93
C SER A 53 -21.23 -13.01 -5.03
N ARG A 54 -20.08 -13.69 -5.12
CA ARG A 54 -19.90 -14.80 -6.06
C ARG A 54 -20.79 -15.99 -5.71
N ALA A 55 -20.82 -16.40 -4.44
CA ALA A 55 -21.67 -17.49 -3.98
C ALA A 55 -23.17 -17.19 -4.24
N ASN A 56 -23.62 -15.97 -3.95
CA ASN A 56 -24.99 -15.55 -4.23
C ASN A 56 -25.31 -15.51 -5.73
N ARG A 57 -24.37 -15.14 -6.60
CA ARG A 57 -24.58 -15.20 -8.07
C ARG A 57 -24.76 -16.63 -8.54
N THR A 58 -23.96 -17.58 -8.05
CA THR A 58 -24.11 -18.99 -8.40
C THR A 58 -25.46 -19.52 -7.94
N ARG A 59 -25.89 -19.19 -6.72
CA ARG A 59 -27.20 -19.59 -6.19
C ARG A 59 -28.36 -19.05 -7.05
N LYS A 60 -28.34 -17.76 -7.37
CA LYS A 60 -29.37 -17.15 -8.25
C LYS A 60 -29.35 -17.70 -9.68
N SER A 61 -28.20 -18.11 -10.18
CA SER A 61 -28.09 -18.74 -11.50
C SER A 61 -28.74 -20.13 -11.53
N LEU A 62 -28.57 -20.91 -10.47
CA LEU A 62 -29.22 -22.21 -10.34
C LEU A 62 -30.75 -22.07 -10.20
N GLU A 63 -31.20 -21.09 -9.41
CA GLU A 63 -32.62 -20.79 -9.24
C GLU A 63 -33.29 -20.28 -10.53
N ARG A 64 -32.58 -19.48 -11.35
CA ARG A 64 -33.08 -19.06 -12.68
C ARG A 64 -33.12 -20.20 -13.69
N GLN A 65 -32.17 -21.13 -13.65
CA GLN A 65 -32.07 -22.21 -14.63
C GLN A 65 -33.26 -23.19 -14.55
N ASP A 66 -33.84 -23.40 -13.36
CA ASP A 66 -35.07 -24.19 -13.18
C ASP A 66 -36.30 -23.47 -13.79
N GLY A 67 -36.25 -22.14 -13.82
CA GLY A 67 -37.24 -21.27 -14.44
C GLY A 67 -37.04 -20.95 -15.93
N ASP A 68 -35.96 -21.40 -16.58
CA ASP A 68 -35.66 -21.04 -17.97
C ASP A 68 -35.64 -22.27 -18.91
N ASN A 69 -35.67 -23.49 -18.37
CA ASN A 69 -35.74 -24.74 -19.15
C ASN A 69 -37.02 -24.85 -20.02
N TYR A 70 -38.08 -24.09 -19.74
CA TYR A 70 -39.27 -24.01 -20.61
C TYR A 70 -39.19 -22.94 -21.71
N LYS A 71 -38.17 -22.06 -21.71
CA LYS A 71 -37.99 -21.00 -22.73
C LYS A 71 -36.79 -21.22 -23.65
N ALA A 72 -35.83 -22.07 -23.26
CA ALA A 72 -34.60 -22.30 -24.00
C ALA A 72 -34.75 -23.03 -25.36
N PHE A 73 -35.92 -23.60 -25.68
CA PHE A 73 -36.17 -24.21 -27.00
C PHE A 73 -36.57 -23.19 -28.09
N ALA A 74 -36.80 -21.91 -27.74
CA ALA A 74 -37.24 -20.88 -28.69
C ALA A 74 -36.13 -20.00 -29.28
N ASP A 75 -34.96 -19.88 -28.64
CA ASP A 75 -33.93 -18.88 -28.99
C ASP A 75 -32.59 -19.47 -29.50
N VAL A 76 -32.63 -20.63 -30.18
CA VAL A 76 -31.47 -21.17 -30.91
C VAL A 76 -31.45 -20.61 -32.32
N ASN A 77 -31.27 -19.30 -32.47
CA ASN A 77 -30.81 -18.70 -33.72
C ASN A 77 -30.28 -17.28 -33.48
N ILE A 78 -29.07 -17.01 -34.01
CA ILE A 78 -28.41 -15.70 -34.12
C ILE A 78 -27.58 -15.27 -32.90
N ALA A 79 -26.34 -15.75 -32.78
CA ALA A 79 -25.24 -14.96 -32.20
C ALA A 79 -23.84 -15.53 -32.52
N THR A 80 -23.49 -15.70 -33.79
CA THR A 80 -22.08 -15.83 -34.22
C THR A 80 -21.60 -14.51 -34.80
N ARG A 81 -21.25 -13.55 -33.92
CA ARG A 81 -20.42 -12.41 -34.30
C ARG A 81 -18.96 -12.75 -34.01
N PRO A 82 -18.10 -12.95 -35.02
CA PRO A 82 -16.67 -13.00 -34.78
C PRO A 82 -16.22 -11.60 -34.37
N SER A 83 -15.74 -11.47 -33.13
CA SER A 83 -15.08 -10.25 -32.65
C SER A 83 -13.72 -10.11 -33.33
N LEU A 84 -13.75 -9.64 -34.58
CA LEU A 84 -12.58 -9.18 -35.32
C LEU A 84 -12.23 -7.78 -34.79
N TRP A 85 -10.93 -7.51 -34.63
CA TRP A 85 -10.31 -6.23 -34.23
C TRP A 85 -10.13 -5.95 -32.73
N ARG A 86 -8.98 -6.38 -32.19
CA ARG A 86 -8.14 -5.52 -31.33
C ARG A 86 -6.68 -5.65 -31.75
N PRO A 87 -6.13 -4.73 -32.55
CA PRO A 87 -4.70 -4.66 -32.78
C PRO A 87 -4.05 -4.08 -31.50
N TRP A 88 -3.78 -4.94 -30.53
CA TRP A 88 -3.04 -4.60 -29.32
C TRP A 88 -1.56 -4.89 -29.57
N LYS A 89 -0.87 -4.05 -30.36
CA LYS A 89 0.51 -4.38 -30.79
C LYS A 89 1.62 -3.48 -30.25
N ASN A 90 1.31 -2.38 -29.55
CA ASN A 90 2.36 -1.50 -28.98
C ASN A 90 2.30 -1.30 -27.45
N GLY A 91 1.23 -1.73 -26.77
CA GLY A 91 1.08 -1.55 -25.31
C GLY A 91 1.86 -2.55 -24.44
N GLY A 92 2.29 -3.68 -25.00
CA GLY A 92 2.94 -4.74 -24.23
C GLY A 92 4.31 -4.34 -23.66
N LYS A 93 5.13 -3.60 -24.43
CA LYS A 93 6.49 -3.22 -24.00
C LYS A 93 6.47 -2.19 -22.87
N THR A 94 5.61 -1.17 -22.97
CA THR A 94 5.44 -0.16 -21.92
C THR A 94 4.82 -0.78 -20.67
N TYR A 95 3.83 -1.67 -20.84
CA TYR A 95 3.23 -2.42 -19.74
C TYR A 95 4.26 -3.28 -18.99
N ILE A 96 5.06 -4.07 -19.70
CA ILE A 96 6.11 -4.91 -19.10
C ILE A 96 7.16 -4.04 -18.38
N ALA A 97 7.61 -2.95 -19.01
CA ALA A 97 8.57 -2.03 -18.40
C ALA A 97 8.04 -1.40 -17.10
N SER A 98 6.78 -0.92 -17.09
CA SER A 98 6.17 -0.36 -15.88
C SER A 98 5.92 -1.41 -14.80
N LEU A 99 5.65 -2.67 -15.18
CA LEU A 99 5.51 -3.78 -14.24
C LEU A 99 6.85 -4.15 -13.59
N ILE A 100 7.93 -4.22 -14.37
CA ILE A 100 9.29 -4.40 -13.85
C ILE A 100 9.65 -3.26 -12.89
N LEU A 101 9.43 -2.01 -13.31
CA LEU A 101 9.68 -0.83 -12.48
C LEU A 101 8.88 -0.88 -11.17
N TYR A 102 7.61 -1.27 -11.21
CA TYR A 102 6.75 -1.39 -10.03
C TYR A 102 7.33 -2.37 -8.99
N TYR A 103 7.74 -3.57 -9.40
CA TYR A 103 8.31 -4.54 -8.46
C TYR A 103 9.71 -4.15 -8.00
N LEU A 104 10.53 -3.52 -8.84
CA LEU A 104 11.81 -2.96 -8.43
C LEU A 104 11.61 -1.90 -7.34
N LEU A 105 10.62 -1.03 -7.48
CA LEU A 105 10.28 -0.03 -6.46
C LEU A 105 9.76 -0.65 -5.17
N ILE A 106 8.96 -1.73 -5.23
CA ILE A 106 8.55 -2.47 -4.03
C ILE A 106 9.76 -3.09 -3.32
N ILE A 107 10.69 -3.70 -4.06
CA ILE A 107 11.91 -4.29 -3.48
C ILE A 107 12.80 -3.19 -2.89
N ALA A 108 12.98 -2.08 -3.61
CA ALA A 108 13.73 -0.92 -3.10
C ALA A 108 13.11 -0.37 -1.82
N GLN A 109 11.78 -0.25 -1.77
CA GLN A 109 11.05 0.19 -0.58
C GLN A 109 11.24 -0.79 0.59
N PHE A 110 11.20 -2.09 0.32
CA PHE A 110 11.45 -3.12 1.33
C PHE A 110 12.87 -2.99 1.91
N LEU A 111 13.88 -2.78 1.08
CA LEU A 111 15.27 -2.58 1.51
C LEU A 111 15.43 -1.26 2.30
N MET A 112 14.78 -0.18 1.87
CA MET A 112 14.81 1.10 2.57
C MET A 112 14.19 0.99 3.97
N CYS A 113 13.07 0.27 4.12
CA CYS A 113 12.48 -0.01 5.44
C CYS A 113 13.45 -0.80 6.35
N ILE A 114 14.20 -1.78 5.79
CA ILE A 114 15.22 -2.51 6.54
C ILE A 114 16.34 -1.58 6.99
N LEU A 115 16.83 -0.71 6.10
CA LEU A 115 17.91 0.24 6.44
C LEU A 115 17.49 1.19 7.56
N GLU A 116 16.27 1.74 7.52
CA GLU A 116 15.73 2.59 8.58
C GLU A 116 15.66 1.84 9.91
N ILE A 117 15.11 0.60 9.93
CA ILE A 117 15.03 -0.22 11.14
C ILE A 117 16.42 -0.52 11.70
N VAL A 118 17.38 -0.89 10.85
CA VAL A 118 18.75 -1.19 11.27
C VAL A 118 19.41 0.07 11.84
N ARG A 119 19.28 1.22 11.19
CA ARG A 119 19.86 2.49 11.66
C ARG A 119 19.23 2.97 12.98
N LEU A 120 17.92 2.86 13.12
CA LEU A 120 17.20 3.13 14.37
C LEU A 120 17.62 2.19 15.49
N SER A 121 17.85 0.90 15.18
CA SER A 121 18.30 -0.09 16.15
C SER A 121 19.72 0.20 16.64
N LEU A 122 20.63 0.61 15.74
CA LEU A 122 22.00 0.98 16.06
C LEU A 122 22.09 2.27 16.90
N ALA A 123 21.11 3.15 16.76
CA ALA A 123 20.99 4.38 17.55
C ALA A 123 20.21 4.18 18.87
N SER A 124 19.75 2.95 19.17
CA SER A 124 18.96 2.60 20.37
C SER A 124 17.65 3.38 20.53
N LEU A 125 17.11 3.93 19.44
CA LEU A 125 15.94 4.82 19.42
C LEU A 125 14.59 4.07 19.47
N GLY A 126 14.61 2.74 19.50
CA GLY A 126 13.43 1.88 19.45
C GLY A 126 12.90 1.67 18.03
N ILE A 127 12.40 0.47 17.75
CA ILE A 127 12.02 0.02 16.40
C ILE A 127 10.51 0.26 16.09
N GLY A 128 9.73 0.71 17.08
CA GLY A 128 8.30 0.99 16.94
C GLY A 128 7.50 -0.20 16.38
N LEU A 129 6.43 0.08 15.64
CA LEU A 129 5.66 -0.91 14.85
C LEU A 129 5.99 -0.85 13.35
N LEU A 130 7.10 -0.19 12.99
CA LEU A 130 7.59 -0.04 11.62
C LEU A 130 7.67 -1.37 10.83
N PRO A 131 8.08 -2.51 11.43
CA PRO A 131 8.10 -3.81 10.73
C PRO A 131 6.74 -4.29 10.23
N PHE A 132 5.63 -3.75 10.75
CA PHE A 132 4.30 -4.13 10.29
C PHE A 132 4.02 -3.67 8.86
N THR A 133 4.70 -2.61 8.40
CA THR A 133 4.57 -2.11 7.02
C THR A 133 5.02 -3.13 5.97
N PHE A 134 5.86 -4.10 6.33
CA PHE A 134 6.26 -5.20 5.43
C PHE A 134 5.07 -6.03 4.98
N VAL A 135 4.10 -6.26 5.87
CA VAL A 135 2.91 -7.04 5.53
C VAL A 135 2.09 -6.31 4.47
N ALA A 136 1.97 -4.99 4.57
CA ALA A 136 1.31 -4.15 3.56
C ALA A 136 1.98 -4.27 2.19
N LEU A 137 3.31 -4.17 2.14
CA LEU A 137 4.08 -4.26 0.89
C LEU A 137 3.91 -5.61 0.21
N VAL A 138 3.99 -6.70 0.98
CA VAL A 138 3.81 -8.07 0.46
C VAL A 138 2.39 -8.26 -0.08
N VAL A 139 1.37 -7.84 0.67
CA VAL A 139 -0.02 -7.95 0.24
C VAL A 139 -0.28 -7.07 -1.00
N ALA A 140 0.25 -5.86 -1.06
CA ALA A 140 0.10 -4.97 -2.21
C ALA A 140 0.75 -5.54 -3.47
N GLY A 141 1.94 -6.12 -3.34
CA GLY A 141 2.62 -6.85 -4.42
C GLY A 141 1.81 -8.06 -4.87
N PHE A 142 1.28 -8.86 -3.94
CA PHE A 142 0.48 -10.04 -4.24
C PHE A 142 -0.87 -9.70 -4.91
N LEU A 143 -1.54 -8.64 -4.46
CA LEU A 143 -2.78 -8.17 -5.09
C LEU A 143 -2.54 -7.67 -6.52
N ARG A 144 -1.36 -7.11 -6.78
CA ARG A 144 -0.94 -6.71 -8.13
C ARG A 144 -0.64 -7.91 -9.03
N THR A 145 0.13 -8.90 -8.57
CA THR A 145 0.47 -10.10 -9.36
C THR A 145 -0.78 -10.88 -9.74
N THR A 146 -1.70 -11.05 -8.79
CA THR A 146 -2.86 -11.90 -8.98
C THR A 146 -3.91 -11.33 -9.93
N SER A 147 -3.76 -10.10 -10.45
CA SER A 147 -4.77 -9.43 -11.27
C SER A 147 -6.19 -9.57 -10.69
N GLY A 148 -6.28 -9.60 -9.35
CA GLY A 148 -7.50 -9.86 -8.59
C GLY A 148 -8.24 -11.15 -8.95
N LEU A 149 -7.56 -12.25 -9.31
CA LEU A 149 -8.04 -13.64 -9.50
C LEU A 149 -9.31 -13.89 -10.36
N ARG A 150 -10.09 -12.89 -10.80
CA ARG A 150 -11.37 -13.06 -11.54
C ARG A 150 -12.00 -11.75 -12.06
N GLY A 151 -11.20 -10.77 -12.50
CA GLY A 151 -11.67 -9.71 -13.41
C GLY A 151 -12.34 -8.47 -12.80
N LYS A 152 -12.21 -8.21 -11.49
CA LYS A 152 -12.58 -6.92 -10.87
C LYS A 152 -11.35 -6.16 -10.39
N VAL A 153 -10.54 -5.74 -11.35
CA VAL A 153 -9.25 -5.08 -11.14
C VAL A 153 -9.41 -3.70 -10.46
N MET A 154 -10.57 -3.07 -10.56
CA MET A 154 -10.77 -1.69 -10.12
C MET A 154 -10.65 -1.50 -8.60
N ILE A 155 -11.34 -2.31 -7.77
CA ILE A 155 -11.31 -2.15 -6.30
C ILE A 155 -9.91 -2.39 -5.73
N TRP A 156 -9.21 -3.43 -6.18
CA TRP A 156 -7.87 -3.75 -5.69
C TRP A 156 -6.86 -2.66 -6.01
N ARG A 157 -6.99 -2.03 -7.20
CA ARG A 157 -6.18 -0.86 -7.57
C ARG A 157 -6.43 0.33 -6.65
N TRP A 158 -7.70 0.62 -6.32
CA TRP A 158 -8.02 1.71 -5.39
C TRP A 158 -7.48 1.46 -3.98
N LEU A 159 -7.50 0.21 -3.51
CA LEU A 159 -6.90 -0.15 -2.23
C LEU A 159 -5.37 0.06 -2.24
N ASN A 160 -4.67 -0.41 -3.27
CA ASN A 160 -3.23 -0.20 -3.40
C ASN A 160 -2.89 1.29 -3.54
N LEU A 161 -3.64 2.04 -4.35
CA LEU A 161 -3.46 3.49 -4.49
C LEU A 161 -3.68 4.21 -3.16
N GLY A 162 -4.74 3.85 -2.43
CA GLY A 162 -5.03 4.39 -1.11
C GLY A 162 -3.91 4.12 -0.10
N LEU A 163 -3.33 2.91 -0.13
CA LEU A 163 -2.16 2.57 0.67
C LEU A 163 -0.96 3.45 0.34
N TRP A 164 -0.59 3.59 -0.94
CA TRP A 164 0.54 4.41 -1.36
C TRP A 164 0.39 5.87 -0.96
N ILE A 165 -0.82 6.43 -1.12
CA ILE A 165 -1.11 7.82 -0.71
C ILE A 165 -1.08 7.95 0.81
N CYS A 166 -1.66 7.02 1.57
CA CYS A 166 -1.66 7.05 3.03
C CYS A 166 -0.23 6.99 3.56
N LEU A 167 0.59 6.05 3.08
CA LEU A 167 2.00 5.90 3.48
C LEU A 167 2.84 7.12 3.08
N ALA A 168 2.63 7.68 1.89
CA ALA A 168 3.30 8.91 1.48
C ALA A 168 2.92 10.08 2.41
N ALA A 169 1.63 10.22 2.74
CA ALA A 169 1.14 11.29 3.60
C ALA A 169 1.70 11.19 5.03
N THR A 170 1.65 10.01 5.66
CA THR A 170 2.15 9.83 7.03
C THR A 170 3.65 10.04 7.14
N ASN A 171 4.42 9.56 6.15
CA ASN A 171 5.87 9.79 6.11
C ASN A 171 6.22 11.25 5.76
N SER A 172 5.38 11.95 5.00
CA SER A 172 5.53 13.40 4.79
C SER A 172 5.30 14.19 6.09
N VAL A 173 4.36 13.77 6.93
CA VAL A 173 4.16 14.36 8.26
C VAL A 173 5.39 14.11 9.14
N LYS A 174 5.97 12.91 9.10
CA LYS A 174 7.23 12.58 9.81
C LYS A 174 8.36 13.53 9.43
N ILE A 175 8.59 13.72 8.13
CA ILE A 175 9.55 14.68 7.59
C ILE A 175 9.29 16.11 8.12
N ALA A 176 8.04 16.57 8.06
CA ALA A 176 7.69 17.92 8.51
C ALA A 176 7.92 18.14 10.02
N GLN A 177 7.83 17.08 10.81
CA GLN A 177 8.11 17.12 12.25
C GLN A 177 9.60 17.17 12.53
N GLU A 178 10.39 16.29 11.90
CA GLU A 178 11.84 16.27 12.04
C GLU A 178 12.48 17.61 11.63
N VAL A 179 11.96 18.25 10.58
CA VAL A 179 12.39 19.59 10.17
C VAL A 179 12.07 20.65 11.23
N LYS A 180 10.92 20.54 11.91
CA LYS A 180 10.50 21.47 12.98
C LYS A 180 11.22 21.25 14.30
N GLU A 181 11.57 20.00 14.62
CA GLU A 181 12.40 19.65 15.79
C GLU A 181 13.82 20.21 15.68
N GLY A 182 14.22 20.61 14.47
CA GLY A 182 15.51 21.22 14.18
C GLY A 182 16.55 20.17 13.83
N ILE A 183 17.23 20.41 12.71
CA ILE A 183 18.29 19.56 12.13
C ILE A 183 19.43 19.31 13.14
N ASP A 184 19.56 20.17 14.15
CA ASP A 184 20.63 20.17 15.14
C ASP A 184 20.33 19.32 16.37
N SER A 185 19.08 18.87 16.56
CA SER A 185 18.62 18.16 17.77
C SER A 185 19.33 16.83 18.05
N ARG A 186 20.03 16.25 17.05
CA ARG A 186 20.89 15.05 17.24
C ARG A 186 22.26 15.15 16.53
N LYS A 187 22.83 16.36 16.41
CA LYS A 187 24.19 16.53 15.88
C LYS A 187 25.20 15.77 16.75
N GLY A 188 25.90 14.79 16.17
CA GLY A 188 26.91 13.96 16.85
C GLY A 188 26.47 12.57 17.32
N SER A 189 25.21 12.18 17.09
CA SER A 189 24.77 10.80 17.32
C SER A 189 25.12 9.88 16.13
N LYS A 190 25.09 8.56 16.31
CA LYS A 190 25.36 7.56 15.27
C LYS A 190 24.33 7.56 14.12
N TYR A 191 23.19 8.25 14.30
CA TYR A 191 22.16 8.44 13.29
C TYR A 191 21.58 9.86 13.39
N PRO A 192 22.18 10.84 12.68
CA PRO A 192 21.73 12.23 12.71
C PRO A 192 20.38 12.39 12.02
N VAL A 193 19.62 13.42 12.42
CA VAL A 193 18.28 13.73 11.86
C VAL A 193 18.33 13.93 10.34
N VAL A 194 19.45 14.42 9.79
CA VAL A 194 19.63 14.58 8.35
C VAL A 194 19.59 13.24 7.60
N ASP A 195 20.16 12.18 8.19
CA ASP A 195 20.18 10.85 7.57
C ASP A 195 18.79 10.20 7.67
N GLU A 196 18.10 10.37 8.80
CA GLU A 196 16.69 9.94 9.00
C GLU A 196 15.76 10.63 7.99
N LEU A 197 15.87 11.95 7.88
CA LEU A 197 15.12 12.78 6.94
C LEU A 197 15.33 12.32 5.48
N THR A 198 16.56 12.00 5.12
CA THR A 198 16.91 11.55 3.76
C THR A 198 16.32 10.18 3.47
N ASP A 199 16.43 9.23 4.40
CA ASP A 199 15.89 7.88 4.25
C ASP A 199 14.37 7.92 4.07
N VAL A 200 13.65 8.65 4.93
CA VAL A 200 12.19 8.80 4.87
C VAL A 200 11.75 9.55 3.62
N SER A 201 12.49 10.57 3.19
CA SER A 201 12.20 11.32 1.95
C SER A 201 12.27 10.44 0.71
N VAL A 202 13.26 9.55 0.63
CA VAL A 202 13.36 8.58 -0.46
C VAL A 202 12.15 7.63 -0.47
N MET A 203 11.71 7.16 0.70
CA MET A 203 10.50 6.32 0.80
C MET A 203 9.25 7.05 0.30
N VAL A 204 9.05 8.32 0.69
CA VAL A 204 7.93 9.15 0.20
C VAL A 204 7.96 9.26 -1.33
N GLY A 205 9.14 9.51 -1.91
CA GLY A 205 9.32 9.56 -3.36
C GLY A 205 8.94 8.25 -4.03
N VAL A 206 9.37 7.11 -3.49
CA VAL A 206 9.02 5.78 -3.99
C VAL A 206 7.51 5.53 -3.93
N TYR A 207 6.85 5.86 -2.81
CA TYR A 207 5.39 5.76 -2.68
C TYR A 207 4.65 6.64 -3.69
N ALA A 208 5.12 7.86 -3.95
CA ALA A 208 4.53 8.76 -4.94
C ALA A 208 4.64 8.18 -6.36
N VAL A 209 5.80 7.62 -6.72
CA VAL A 209 5.99 6.97 -8.03
C VAL A 209 5.13 5.71 -8.15
N LEU A 210 5.02 4.90 -7.08
CA LEU A 210 4.11 3.74 -7.06
C LEU A 210 2.65 4.15 -7.25
N ALA A 211 2.20 5.21 -6.58
CA ALA A 211 0.86 5.78 -6.77
C ALA A 211 0.65 6.26 -8.22
N PHE A 212 1.65 6.94 -8.79
CA PHE A 212 1.61 7.37 -10.19
C PHE A 212 1.50 6.17 -11.14
N ILE A 213 2.32 5.13 -10.98
CA ILE A 213 2.27 3.92 -11.80
C ILE A 213 0.91 3.22 -11.66
N GLU A 214 0.33 3.19 -10.46
CA GLU A 214 -0.99 2.59 -10.20
C GLU A 214 -2.12 3.31 -10.94
N THR A 215 -2.02 4.64 -11.10
CA THR A 215 -2.98 5.46 -11.86
C THR A 215 -2.73 5.45 -13.36
N ALA A 216 -1.46 5.53 -13.79
CA ALA A 216 -1.05 5.64 -15.19
C ALA A 216 -1.23 4.34 -15.98
N LEU A 217 -1.03 3.17 -15.34
CA LEU A 217 -1.27 1.88 -15.98
C LEU A 217 -2.77 1.60 -16.08
N LYS A 218 -3.37 1.95 -17.22
CA LYS A 218 -4.69 1.42 -17.62
C LYS A 218 -4.49 -0.02 -18.10
N ALA A 219 -4.95 -0.99 -17.31
CA ALA A 219 -5.14 -2.37 -17.75
C ALA A 219 -6.27 -2.44 -18.78
#